data_AF-A0A3M3WVS6-F1
#
_entry.id   AF-A0A3M3WVS6-F1
#
_cell.length_a   1.000
_cell.length_b   1.000
_cell.length_c   1.000
_cell.angle_alpha   90.00
_cell.angle_beta   90.00
_cell.angle_gamma   90.00
#
_symmetry.space_group_name_H-M   'P 1'
#
loop_
_entity.id
_entity.type
_entity.pdbx_description
1 polymer ?
#
loop_
_entity_poly.entity_id
_entity_poly.type
_entity_poly.pdbx_seq_one_letter_code
_entity_poly.pdbx_strand_id
1 'polypeptide(L)'
;MLKKLVAVIALVSTPVWAAPAPALFTGADYSGRYECNGQDKHIGNFKGVVDMKLDATQSTGKYAAYTFTLTLEDKSRYDGMAAGTADTLGIYFAHTNPALKDFGVGVAQVTPTPDGKVSFVKYYYGPEYEGGGHGLEHCVKS
;
A
#
# COMPACT_ATOMS: atom_id res chain seq x y z
N MET A 1 3.35 7.50 -76.55
CA MET A 1 3.83 6.34 -75.77
C MET A 1 4.08 6.80 -74.34
N LEU A 2 3.19 6.47 -73.40
CA LEU A 2 3.32 6.88 -71.99
C LEU A 2 3.20 5.64 -71.10
N LYS A 3 4.34 5.13 -70.63
CA LYS A 3 4.42 3.97 -69.73
C LYS A 3 3.95 4.40 -68.34
N LYS A 4 2.82 3.85 -67.87
CA LYS A 4 2.33 4.04 -66.49
C LYS A 4 3.22 3.23 -65.54
N LEU A 5 3.96 3.90 -64.66
CA LEU A 5 4.59 3.28 -63.51
C LEU A 5 3.52 3.05 -62.43
N VAL A 6 3.26 1.79 -62.10
CA VAL A 6 2.48 1.41 -60.92
C VAL A 6 3.46 1.25 -59.77
N ALA A 7 3.40 2.17 -58.80
CA ALA A 7 4.14 2.06 -57.55
C ALA A 7 3.38 1.13 -56.59
N VAL A 8 3.96 -0.04 -56.30
CA VAL A 8 3.46 -0.97 -55.29
C VAL A 8 3.97 -0.50 -53.93
N ILE A 9 3.07 0.02 -53.10
CA ILE A 9 3.36 0.39 -51.71
C ILE A 9 3.26 -0.90 -50.88
N ALA A 10 4.40 -1.48 -50.53
CA ALA A 10 4.45 -2.60 -49.58
C ALA A 10 4.21 -2.06 -48.16
N LEU A 11 3.03 -2.35 -47.58
CA LEU A 11 2.79 -2.13 -46.16
C LEU A 11 3.65 -3.11 -45.36
N VAL A 12 4.73 -2.61 -44.76
CA VAL A 12 5.50 -3.34 -43.75
C VAL A 12 4.69 -3.28 -42.45
N SER A 13 3.91 -4.32 -42.19
CA SER A 13 3.27 -4.52 -40.88
C SER A 13 4.34 -4.88 -39.87
N THR A 14 4.74 -3.94 -39.02
CA THR A 14 5.56 -4.25 -37.85
C THR A 14 4.73 -5.11 -36.90
N PRO A 15 5.28 -6.22 -36.37
CA PRO A 15 4.57 -7.00 -35.37
C PRO A 15 4.36 -6.12 -34.15
N VAL A 16 3.10 -5.91 -33.78
CA VAL A 16 2.75 -5.36 -32.46
C VAL A 16 3.28 -6.36 -31.44
N TRP A 17 4.40 -6.04 -30.78
CA TRP A 17 4.86 -6.79 -29.63
C TRP A 17 3.78 -6.68 -28.55
N ALA A 18 3.03 -7.77 -28.35
CA ALA A 18 2.17 -7.90 -27.19
C ALA A 18 3.04 -7.75 -25.94
N ALA A 19 2.69 -6.79 -25.08
CA ALA A 19 3.37 -6.64 -23.80
C ALA A 19 3.29 -7.97 -23.02
N PRO A 20 4.39 -8.43 -22.40
CA PRO A 20 4.33 -9.63 -21.57
C PRO A 20 3.29 -9.46 -20.47
N ALA A 21 2.55 -10.53 -20.17
CA ALA A 21 1.58 -10.52 -19.08
C ALA A 21 2.25 -10.09 -17.77
N PRO A 22 1.57 -9.33 -16.89
CA PRO A 22 2.09 -9.00 -15.58
C PRO A 22 2.58 -10.24 -14.86
N ALA A 23 3.75 -10.17 -14.22
CA ALA A 23 4.29 -11.29 -13.47
C ALA A 23 3.32 -11.65 -12.32
N LEU A 24 3.06 -12.93 -12.13
CA LEU A 24 2.30 -13.40 -10.97
C LEU A 24 2.98 -12.94 -9.68
N PHE A 25 2.18 -12.66 -8.64
CA PHE A 25 2.71 -12.31 -7.34
C PHE A 25 3.45 -13.50 -6.71
N THR A 26 4.68 -13.26 -6.24
CA THR A 26 5.57 -14.22 -5.60
C THR A 26 6.18 -13.68 -4.30
N GLY A 27 5.72 -12.51 -3.82
CA GLY A 27 6.19 -11.90 -2.59
C GLY A 27 5.57 -12.54 -1.34
N ALA A 28 5.99 -12.05 -0.17
CA ALA A 28 5.37 -12.39 1.10
C ALA A 28 4.00 -11.72 1.22
N ASP A 29 2.99 -12.49 1.63
CA ASP A 29 1.65 -11.98 1.91
C ASP A 29 1.52 -11.63 3.40
N TYR A 30 1.36 -10.34 3.67
CA TYR A 30 1.14 -9.79 5.01
C TYR A 30 -0.34 -9.49 5.29
N SER A 31 -1.28 -10.04 4.52
CA SER A 31 -2.71 -9.91 4.83
C SER A 31 -3.03 -10.43 6.23
N GLY A 32 -3.89 -9.74 6.96
CA GLY A 32 -4.31 -10.14 8.28
C GLY A 32 -4.98 -9.04 9.07
N ARG A 33 -5.41 -9.41 10.26
CA ARG A 33 -5.84 -8.50 11.32
C ARG A 33 -4.70 -8.32 12.30
N TYR A 34 -4.46 -7.09 12.72
CA TYR A 34 -3.33 -6.72 13.57
C TYR A 34 -3.80 -5.86 14.74
N GLU A 35 -3.42 -6.27 15.94
CA GLU A 35 -3.62 -5.49 17.16
C GLU A 35 -2.46 -4.51 17.31
N CYS A 36 -2.78 -3.22 17.38
CA CYS A 36 -1.81 -2.13 17.35
C CYS A 36 -1.79 -1.34 18.65
N ASN A 37 -0.58 -1.05 19.13
CA ASN A 37 -0.33 -0.04 20.15
C ASN A 37 0.46 1.09 19.49
N GLY A 38 -0.04 2.31 19.59
CA GLY A 38 0.57 3.47 18.96
C GLY A 38 0.79 4.63 19.92
N GLN A 39 1.64 5.54 19.50
CA GLN A 39 1.93 6.81 20.16
C GLN A 39 1.88 7.89 19.09
N ASP A 40 0.92 8.80 19.22
CA ASP A 40 0.78 9.98 18.38
C ASP A 40 1.29 11.23 19.12
N LYS A 41 1.74 12.22 18.35
CA LYS A 41 2.23 13.51 18.86
C LYS A 41 1.16 14.30 19.62
N HIS A 42 -0.11 14.25 19.19
CA HIS A 42 -1.18 15.10 19.70
C HIS A 42 -2.08 14.36 20.69
N ILE A 43 -2.45 13.11 20.40
CA ILE A 43 -3.40 12.35 21.23
C ILE A 43 -2.74 11.43 22.26
N GLY A 44 -1.42 11.26 22.22
CA GLY A 44 -0.72 10.40 23.16
C GLY A 44 -0.74 8.92 22.75
N ASN A 45 -0.73 8.03 23.74
CA ASN A 45 -0.86 6.60 23.51
C ASN A 45 -2.27 6.25 23.03
N PHE A 46 -2.36 5.39 22.03
CA PHE A 46 -3.62 4.87 21.52
C PHE A 46 -3.52 3.39 21.20
N LYS A 47 -4.68 2.75 21.05
CA LYS A 47 -4.81 1.39 20.52
C LYS A 47 -5.74 1.39 19.33
N GLY A 48 -5.51 0.44 18.45
CA GLY A 48 -6.36 0.22 17.29
C GLY A 48 -6.13 -1.14 16.68
N VAL A 49 -6.93 -1.41 15.66
CA VAL A 49 -6.85 -2.62 14.88
C VAL A 49 -6.66 -2.26 13.41
N VAL A 50 -5.65 -2.86 12.80
CA VAL A 50 -5.44 -2.80 11.35
C VAL A 50 -5.97 -4.06 10.70
N ASP A 51 -6.83 -3.90 9.69
CA ASP A 51 -7.19 -4.95 8.75
C ASP A 51 -6.46 -4.66 7.42
N MET A 52 -5.59 -5.58 7.01
CA MET A 52 -4.80 -5.50 5.78
C MET A 52 -5.12 -6.68 4.88
N LYS A 53 -5.37 -6.43 3.60
CA LYS A 53 -5.75 -7.48 2.63
C LYS A 53 -5.07 -7.27 1.30
N LEU A 54 -4.40 -8.31 0.81
CA LEU A 54 -3.71 -8.33 -0.48
C LEU A 54 -4.72 -8.13 -1.61
N ASP A 55 -4.43 -7.17 -2.47
CA ASP A 55 -5.03 -7.08 -3.79
C ASP A 55 -4.17 -7.87 -4.77
N ALA A 56 -4.53 -9.14 -4.96
CA ALA A 56 -3.82 -10.04 -5.87
C ALA A 56 -3.89 -9.57 -7.34
N THR A 57 -4.86 -8.74 -7.70
CA THR A 57 -5.01 -8.22 -9.08
C THR A 57 -4.05 -7.08 -9.37
N GLN A 58 -3.60 -6.38 -8.33
CA GLN A 58 -2.64 -5.28 -8.42
C GLN A 58 -1.23 -5.66 -7.96
N SER A 59 -1.07 -6.85 -7.38
CA SER A 59 0.21 -7.38 -6.94
C SER A 59 0.94 -8.07 -8.09
N THR A 60 2.26 -7.87 -8.19
CA THR A 60 3.07 -8.34 -9.33
C THR A 60 4.49 -8.65 -8.92
N GLY A 61 5.00 -9.82 -9.31
CA GLY A 61 6.32 -10.31 -8.90
C GLY A 61 6.50 -10.21 -7.38
N LYS A 62 7.56 -9.52 -6.93
CA LYS A 62 7.82 -9.33 -5.49
C LYS A 62 7.04 -8.19 -4.82
N TYR A 63 6.30 -7.40 -5.60
CA TYR A 63 5.59 -6.21 -5.13
C TYR A 63 4.15 -6.55 -4.77
N ALA A 64 3.79 -6.26 -3.53
CA ALA A 64 2.44 -6.48 -3.02
C ALA A 64 1.66 -5.16 -2.98
N ALA A 65 0.38 -5.21 -3.30
CA ALA A 65 -0.56 -4.12 -3.09
C ALA A 65 -1.61 -4.57 -2.06
N TYR A 66 -1.98 -3.71 -1.12
CA TYR A 66 -2.93 -4.02 -0.06
C TYR A 66 -3.97 -2.92 0.10
N THR A 67 -5.20 -3.31 0.40
CA THR A 67 -6.12 -2.43 1.12
C THR A 67 -5.71 -2.38 2.60
N PHE A 68 -5.87 -1.23 3.23
CA PHE A 68 -5.53 -1.01 4.63
C PHE A 68 -6.65 -0.24 5.33
N THR A 69 -7.11 -0.72 6.47
CA THR A 69 -8.04 0.01 7.34
C THR A 69 -7.54 -0.04 8.77
N LEU A 70 -7.43 1.14 9.41
CA LEU A 70 -7.18 1.26 10.84
C LEU A 70 -8.48 1.70 11.54
N THR A 71 -8.84 1.01 12.62
CA THR A 71 -9.95 1.40 13.49
C THR A 71 -9.42 1.55 14.92
N LEU A 72 -9.59 2.71 15.52
CA LEU A 72 -9.19 2.98 16.91
C LEU A 72 -10.26 2.52 17.92
N GLU A 73 -9.90 2.46 19.20
CA GLU A 73 -10.83 2.05 20.28
C GLU A 73 -12.08 2.94 20.39
N ASP A 74 -11.95 4.23 20.07
CA ASP A 74 -13.06 5.19 20.04
C ASP A 74 -13.93 5.07 18.77
N LYS A 75 -13.62 4.10 17.90
CA LYS A 75 -14.25 3.83 16.59
C LYS A 75 -13.89 4.83 15.49
N SER A 76 -12.93 5.72 15.73
CA SER A 76 -12.32 6.53 14.66
C SER A 76 -11.73 5.59 13.61
N ARG A 77 -12.05 5.86 12.34
CA ARG A 77 -11.76 4.95 11.23
C ARG A 77 -10.95 5.66 10.16
N TYR A 78 -9.89 4.99 9.73
CA TYR A 78 -8.97 5.43 8.70
C TYR A 78 -8.93 4.44 7.56
N ASP A 79 -9.22 4.90 6.35
CA ASP A 79 -9.09 4.12 5.13
C ASP A 79 -7.78 4.42 4.43
N GLY A 80 -7.23 3.40 3.78
CA GLY A 80 -5.91 3.50 3.20
C GLY A 80 -5.54 2.36 2.28
N MET A 81 -4.28 2.37 1.89
CA MET A 81 -3.65 1.35 1.06
C MET A 81 -2.18 1.20 1.44
N ALA A 82 -1.61 0.04 1.15
CA ALA A 82 -0.18 -0.18 1.28
C ALA A 82 0.41 -0.77 0.01
N ALA A 83 1.66 -0.41 -0.27
CA ALA A 83 2.51 -1.08 -1.25
C ALA A 83 3.71 -1.69 -0.52
N GLY A 84 4.03 -2.93 -0.82
CA GLY A 84 5.05 -3.69 -0.10
C GLY A 84 6.10 -4.33 -1.01
N THR A 85 7.31 -4.49 -0.50
CA THR A 85 8.36 -5.32 -1.10
C THR A 85 9.26 -5.87 0.00
N ALA A 86 9.63 -7.15 -0.11
CA ALA A 86 10.37 -7.87 0.93
C ALA A 86 9.66 -7.72 2.28
N ASP A 87 10.25 -6.99 3.23
CA ASP A 87 9.77 -6.76 4.58
C ASP A 87 9.41 -5.27 4.84
N THR A 88 9.33 -4.45 3.80
CA THR A 88 8.99 -3.02 3.92
C THR A 88 7.63 -2.72 3.30
N LEU A 89 6.84 -1.86 3.96
CA LEU A 89 5.57 -1.34 3.47
C LEU A 89 5.61 0.20 3.42
N GLY A 90 5.15 0.78 2.32
CA GLY A 90 4.70 2.16 2.25
C GLY A 90 3.19 2.21 2.41
N ILE A 91 2.67 3.02 3.32
CA ILE A 91 1.27 3.05 3.72
C ILE A 91 0.73 4.46 3.57
N TYR A 92 -0.47 4.59 2.99
CA TYR A 92 -1.29 5.79 3.11
C TYR A 92 -2.49 5.46 4.00
N PHE A 93 -2.92 6.43 4.78
CA PHE A 93 -4.12 6.35 5.61
C PHE A 93 -4.78 7.72 5.71
N ALA A 94 -6.11 7.72 5.79
CA ALA A 94 -6.90 8.94 5.92
C ALA A 94 -8.14 8.68 6.76
N HIS A 95 -8.38 9.56 7.73
CA HIS A 95 -9.58 9.54 8.54
C HIS A 95 -10.80 9.71 7.64
N THR A 96 -11.83 8.90 7.90
CA THR A 96 -13.07 8.85 7.09
C THR A 96 -13.87 10.16 7.11
N ASN A 97 -13.70 10.99 8.15
CA ASN A 97 -14.13 12.39 8.15
C ASN A 97 -13.01 13.29 7.59
N PRO A 98 -13.15 13.81 6.35
CA PRO A 98 -12.11 14.62 5.70
C PRO A 98 -11.95 16.01 6.33
N ALA A 99 -12.94 16.49 7.09
CA ALA A 99 -12.85 17.81 7.74
C ALA A 99 -11.74 17.89 8.79
N LEU A 100 -11.33 16.75 9.35
CA LEU A 100 -10.23 16.67 10.32
C LEU A 100 -8.86 16.85 9.66
N LYS A 101 -8.77 16.67 8.34
CA LYS A 101 -7.49 16.66 7.60
C LYS A 101 -6.45 15.71 8.22
N ASP A 102 -6.95 14.64 8.82
CA ASP A 102 -6.14 13.63 9.48
C ASP A 102 -5.83 12.52 8.47
N PHE A 103 -4.77 12.72 7.72
CA PHE A 103 -4.28 11.76 6.75
C PHE A 103 -2.77 11.90 6.62
N GLY A 104 -2.13 10.84 6.18
CA GLY A 104 -0.68 10.82 6.09
C GLY A 104 -0.13 9.64 5.33
N VAL A 105 1.19 9.59 5.32
CA VAL A 105 1.96 8.46 4.83
C VAL A 105 2.75 7.84 5.97
N GLY A 106 2.97 6.54 5.89
CA GLY A 106 3.81 5.80 6.79
C GLY A 106 4.78 4.89 6.05
N VAL A 107 5.90 4.65 6.70
CA VAL A 107 6.82 3.57 6.35
C VAL A 107 6.75 2.55 7.47
N ALA A 108 6.54 1.29 7.12
CA ALA A 108 6.51 0.20 8.08
C ALA A 108 7.55 -0.86 7.74
N GLN A 109 8.19 -1.37 8.79
CA GLN A 109 9.08 -2.50 8.73
C GLN A 109 8.38 -3.71 9.34
N VAL A 110 8.27 -4.78 8.56
CA VAL A 110 7.76 -6.07 9.04
C VAL A 110 8.89 -6.79 9.77
N THR A 111 8.60 -7.22 11.00
CA THR A 111 9.53 -7.96 11.87
C THR A 111 8.77 -9.06 12.58
N PRO A 112 9.29 -10.28 12.73
CA PRO A 112 8.65 -11.27 13.58
C PRO A 112 8.79 -10.85 15.05
N THR A 113 7.78 -11.14 15.86
CA THR A 113 7.87 -11.07 17.33
C THR A 113 8.76 -12.20 17.86
N PRO A 114 9.21 -12.14 19.13
CA PRO A 114 10.01 -13.23 19.73
C PRO A 114 9.32 -14.61 19.72
N ASP A 115 8.00 -14.65 19.76
CA ASP A 115 7.17 -15.86 19.63
C ASP A 115 6.85 -16.23 18.17
N GLY A 116 7.43 -15.54 17.19
CA GLY A 116 7.35 -15.88 15.77
C GLY A 116 6.10 -15.37 15.04
N LYS A 117 5.28 -14.52 15.67
CA LYS A 117 4.14 -13.89 15.01
C LYS A 117 4.61 -12.80 14.06
N VAL A 118 3.88 -12.59 12.98
CA VAL A 118 4.13 -11.45 12.08
C VAL A 118 3.77 -10.17 12.83
N SER A 119 4.68 -9.19 12.84
CA SER A 119 4.40 -7.84 13.32
C SER A 119 4.98 -6.80 12.37
N PHE A 120 4.55 -5.56 12.51
CA PHE A 120 5.23 -4.44 11.87
C PHE A 120 5.31 -3.24 12.80
N VAL A 121 6.36 -2.44 12.61
CA VAL A 121 6.50 -1.12 13.22
C VAL A 121 6.35 -0.07 12.14
N LYS A 122 5.38 0.83 12.29
CA LYS A 122 5.09 1.92 11.35
C LYS A 122 5.45 3.26 11.98
N TYR A 123 6.28 4.04 11.30
CA TYR A 123 6.36 5.48 11.53
C TYR A 123 5.49 6.20 10.51
N TYR A 124 4.76 7.24 10.92
CA TYR A 124 3.94 8.02 10.01
C TYR A 124 4.10 9.53 10.20
N TYR A 125 3.75 10.27 9.17
CA TYR A 125 3.65 11.72 9.17
C TYR A 125 2.36 12.17 8.46
N GLY A 126 1.55 12.96 9.16
CA GLY A 126 0.33 13.59 8.67
C GLY A 126 0.48 15.12 8.68
N PRO A 127 0.75 15.76 7.54
CA PRO A 127 1.19 17.17 7.53
C PRO A 127 0.10 18.17 7.91
N GLU A 128 -1.19 17.84 7.70
CA GLU A 128 -2.30 18.76 7.89
C GLU A 128 -3.08 18.55 9.19
N TYR A 129 -2.85 17.43 9.88
CA TYR A 129 -3.52 17.14 11.14
C TYR A 129 -2.99 18.04 12.26
N GLU A 130 -3.83 18.96 12.73
CA GLU A 130 -3.51 19.92 13.80
C GLU A 130 -2.16 20.66 13.58
N GLY A 131 -1.86 21.03 12.33
CA GLY A 131 -0.60 21.70 11.98
C GLY A 131 0.63 20.78 11.92
N GLY A 132 0.41 19.48 11.83
CA GLY A 132 1.43 18.45 11.61
C GLY A 132 1.47 17.43 12.74
N GLY A 133 1.04 16.21 12.44
CA GLY A 133 1.06 15.03 13.31
C GLY A 133 2.07 13.98 12.85
N HIS A 134 2.56 13.17 13.78
CA HIS A 134 3.38 12.00 13.49
C HIS A 134 3.31 11.04 14.67
N GLY A 135 3.59 9.77 14.41
CA GLY A 135 3.57 8.76 15.45
C GLY A 135 4.27 7.48 15.06
N LEU A 136 4.34 6.60 16.05
CA LEU A 136 4.82 5.23 15.91
C LEU A 136 3.69 4.27 16.26
N GLU A 137 3.59 3.18 15.51
CA GLU A 137 2.68 2.08 15.79
C GLU A 137 3.45 0.76 15.77
N HIS A 138 3.21 -0.08 16.76
CA HIS A 138 3.62 -1.46 16.76
C HIS A 138 2.38 -2.36 16.69
N CYS A 139 2.29 -3.13 15.62
CA CYS A 139 1.12 -3.92 15.24
C CYS A 139 1.49 -5.39 15.13
N VAL A 140 0.78 -6.26 15.86
CA VAL A 140 1.03 -7.71 15.89
C VAL A 140 -0.17 -8.44 15.29
N LYS A 141 0.09 -9.36 14.36
CA LYS A 141 -0.95 -10.16 13.70
C LYS A 141 -1.63 -11.08 14.71
N SER A 142 -2.96 -11.03 14.75
CA SER A 142 -3.82 -11.86 15.62
C SER A 142 -3.95 -13.29 15.10
#